data_AF-A0A316P112-F1
#
_entry.id   AF-A0A316P112-F1
#
_cell.length_a   1.000
_cell.length_b   1.000
_cell.length_c   1.000
_cell.angle_alpha   90.00
_cell.angle_beta   90.00
_cell.angle_gamma   90.00
#
_symmetry.space_group_name_H-M   'P 1'
#
loop_
_entity.id
_entity.type
_entity.pdbx_description
1 polymer ?
#
loop_
_entity_poly.entity_id
_entity_poly.type
_entity_poly.pdbx_seq_one_letter_code
_entity_poly.pdbx_strand_id
1 'polypeptide(L)'
;MYNATGDLSTLDEPTVKLLQYILTNNASASDGLVRNLEQAVRLACESEELQMGIHTLEQELTDRYDYGVRVGREEGLAEGASRMSALFTAMVDAGVSSDDIVAALESVDKESLYEQYGIGD
;
A
#
# COMPACT_ATOMS: atom_id res chain seq x y z
N MET A 1 19.66 -1.14 -36.14
CA MET A 1 19.65 0.15 -35.43
C MET A 1 18.31 0.25 -34.72
N TYR A 2 18.28 0.39 -33.39
CA TYR A 2 17.05 0.58 -32.63
C TYR A 2 16.77 2.08 -32.47
N ASN A 3 15.56 2.51 -32.80
CA ASN A 3 15.09 3.90 -32.67
C ASN A 3 14.77 4.23 -31.20
N ALA A 4 15.80 4.41 -30.38
CA ALA A 4 15.67 4.74 -28.96
C ALA A 4 15.29 6.22 -28.69
N THR A 5 15.24 7.04 -29.74
CA THR A 5 15.00 8.49 -29.67
C THR A 5 13.55 8.88 -29.96
N GLY A 6 12.69 7.93 -30.33
CA GLY A 6 11.28 8.21 -30.68
C GLY A 6 11.13 8.97 -32.00
N ASP A 7 12.12 8.88 -32.89
CA ASP A 7 12.07 9.56 -34.18
C ASP A 7 11.10 8.83 -35.11
N LEU A 8 9.87 9.35 -35.20
CA LEU A 8 8.79 8.79 -36.01
C LEU A 8 9.15 8.68 -37.51
N SER A 9 10.14 9.43 -38.01
CA SER A 9 10.54 9.39 -39.43
C SER A 9 11.27 8.11 -39.84
N THR A 10 11.72 7.31 -38.85
CA THR A 10 12.45 6.05 -39.08
C THR A 10 11.57 4.81 -38.92
N LEU A 11 10.29 4.99 -38.59
CA LEU A 11 9.34 3.91 -38.33
C LEU A 11 8.43 3.69 -39.54
N ASP A 12 7.94 2.46 -39.70
CA ASP A 12 6.94 2.14 -40.70
C ASP A 12 5.61 2.83 -40.39
N GLU A 13 4.85 3.15 -41.44
CA GLU A 13 3.62 3.94 -41.34
C GLU A 13 2.60 3.39 -40.31
N PRO A 14 2.35 2.07 -40.20
CA PRO A 14 1.51 1.51 -39.15
C PRO A 14 1.99 1.82 -37.72
N THR A 15 3.29 1.68 -37.46
CA THR A 15 3.87 1.93 -36.13
C THR A 15 3.78 3.42 -35.75
N VAL A 16 4.01 4.31 -36.71
CA VAL A 16 3.86 5.77 -36.50
C VAL A 16 2.43 6.13 -36.08
N LYS A 17 1.43 5.56 -36.77
CA LYS A 17 0.02 5.86 -36.49
C LYS A 17 -0.45 5.29 -35.15
N LEU A 18 0.02 4.10 -34.78
CA LEU A 18 -0.24 3.54 -33.45
C LEU A 18 0.34 4.42 -32.33
N LEU A 19 1.59 4.85 -32.46
CA LEU A 19 2.23 5.71 -31.47
C LEU A 19 1.56 7.09 -31.37
N GLN A 20 1.12 7.66 -32.49
CA GLN A 20 0.32 8.90 -32.49
C GLN A 20 -0.99 8.72 -31.73
N TYR A 21 -1.68 7.60 -31.91
CA TYR A 21 -2.90 7.31 -31.16
C TYR A 21 -2.64 7.20 -29.65
N ILE A 22 -1.60 6.47 -29.23
CA ILE A 22 -1.23 6.34 -27.80
C ILE A 22 -0.96 7.71 -27.17
N LEU A 23 -0.29 8.61 -27.89
CA LEU A 23 0.11 9.92 -27.38
C LEU A 23 -1.03 10.95 -27.37
N THR A 24 -1.98 10.86 -28.31
CA THR A 24 -2.99 11.90 -28.54
C THR A 24 -4.42 11.46 -28.27
N ASN A 25 -4.63 10.16 -28.09
CA ASN A 25 -5.94 9.51 -28.02
C ASN A 25 -6.86 9.86 -29.21
N ASN A 26 -6.29 10.14 -30.39
CA ASN A 26 -7.03 10.55 -31.58
C ASN A 26 -6.68 9.66 -32.77
N ALA A 27 -7.70 9.02 -33.35
CA ALA A 27 -7.57 8.15 -34.51
C ALA A 27 -7.68 8.95 -35.82
N SER A 28 -6.69 8.84 -36.71
CA SER A 28 -6.86 9.32 -38.09
C SER A 28 -7.95 8.51 -38.80
N ALA A 29 -8.86 9.20 -39.50
CA ALA A 29 -10.02 8.58 -40.16
C ALA A 29 -9.67 7.52 -41.24
N SER A 30 -8.43 7.51 -41.74
CA SER A 30 -7.95 6.57 -42.76
C SER A 30 -7.22 5.33 -42.22
N ASP A 31 -7.04 5.21 -40.90
CA ASP A 31 -6.33 4.08 -40.29
C ASP A 31 -7.27 3.07 -39.63
N GLY A 32 -7.46 1.92 -40.30
CA GLY A 32 -8.30 0.83 -39.80
C GLY A 32 -7.77 0.16 -38.53
N LEU A 33 -6.45 0.09 -38.33
CA LEU A 33 -5.86 -0.50 -37.12
C LEU A 33 -6.17 0.36 -35.91
N VAL A 34 -5.95 1.68 -36.04
CA VAL A 34 -6.18 2.63 -34.95
C VAL A 34 -7.67 2.72 -34.59
N ARG A 35 -8.57 2.68 -35.59
CA ARG A 35 -10.02 2.65 -35.33
C ARG A 35 -10.48 1.37 -34.62
N ASN A 36 -9.96 0.21 -35.01
CA ASN A 36 -10.28 -1.05 -34.33
C ASN A 36 -9.78 -1.04 -32.88
N LEU A 37 -8.60 -0.46 -32.65
CA LEU A 37 -8.07 -0.28 -31.30
C LEU A 37 -8.93 0.68 -30.48
N GLU A 38 -9.30 1.84 -31.03
CA GLU A 38 -10.19 2.81 -30.35
C GLU A 38 -11.53 2.17 -29.98
N GLN A 39 -12.12 1.41 -30.89
CA GLN A 39 -13.39 0.73 -30.64
C GLN A 39 -13.24 -0.36 -29.56
N ALA A 40 -12.17 -1.14 -29.60
CA ALA A 40 -11.91 -2.17 -28.58
C ALA A 40 -11.68 -1.55 -27.19
N VAL A 41 -10.92 -0.45 -27.11
CA VAL A 41 -10.72 0.30 -25.86
C VAL A 41 -12.04 0.87 -25.35
N ARG A 42 -12.84 1.48 -26.22
CA ARG A 42 -14.16 2.02 -25.85
C ARG A 42 -15.08 0.94 -25.29
N LEU A 43 -15.17 -0.21 -25.97
CA LEU A 43 -15.96 -1.36 -25.51
C LEU A 43 -15.44 -1.92 -24.19
N ALA A 44 -14.12 -1.97 -23.98
CA ALA A 44 -13.55 -2.38 -22.71
C ALA A 44 -13.86 -1.36 -21.59
N CYS A 45 -13.84 -0.06 -21.88
CA CYS A 45 -14.23 0.98 -20.92
C CYS A 45 -15.73 0.95 -20.58
N GLU A 46 -16.57 0.54 -21.53
CA GLU A 46 -18.03 0.38 -21.35
C GLU A 46 -18.42 -0.99 -20.77
N SER A 47 -17.45 -1.89 -20.57
CA SER A 47 -17.71 -3.22 -20.02
C SER A 47 -18.10 -3.12 -18.55
N GLU A 48 -19.38 -3.34 -18.26
CA GLU A 48 -19.91 -3.43 -16.89
C GLU A 48 -19.20 -4.50 -16.07
N GLU A 49 -18.81 -5.63 -16.68
CA GLU A 49 -18.06 -6.69 -16.01
C GLU A 49 -16.70 -6.19 -15.51
N LEU A 50 -15.95 -5.48 -16.35
CA LEU A 50 -14.66 -4.90 -15.96
C LEU A 50 -14.84 -3.81 -14.90
N GLN A 51 -15.85 -2.95 -15.04
CA GLN A 51 -16.14 -1.91 -14.05
C GLN A 51 -16.52 -2.51 -12.70
N MET A 52 -17.38 -3.54 -12.68
CA MET A 52 -17.72 -4.27 -11.46
C MET A 52 -16.50 -4.96 -10.86
N GLY A 53 -15.66 -5.59 -11.69
CA GLY A 53 -14.43 -6.24 -11.25
C GLY A 53 -13.46 -5.27 -10.58
N ILE A 54 -13.28 -4.07 -11.14
CA ILE A 54 -12.47 -3.00 -10.54
C ILE A 54 -13.06 -2.59 -9.18
N HIS A 55 -14.38 -2.34 -9.13
CA HIS A 55 -15.02 -1.92 -7.89
C HIS A 55 -14.92 -2.98 -6.78
N THR A 56 -15.09 -4.26 -7.11
CA THR A 56 -14.90 -5.36 -6.15
C THR A 56 -13.47 -5.39 -5.63
N LEU A 57 -12.47 -5.24 -6.50
CA LEU A 57 -11.08 -5.21 -6.07
C LEU A 57 -10.76 -4.02 -5.15
N GLU A 58 -11.31 -2.84 -5.43
CA GLU A 58 -11.17 -1.66 -4.58
C GLU A 58 -11.80 -1.87 -3.19
N GLN A 59 -12.98 -2.49 -3.14
CA GLN A 59 -13.63 -2.86 -1.89
C GLN A 59 -12.80 -3.87 -1.10
N GLU A 60 -12.35 -4.95 -1.74
CA GLU A 60 -11.52 -5.97 -1.07
C GLU A 60 -10.21 -5.39 -0.53
N LEU A 61 -9.58 -4.46 -1.27
CA LEU A 61 -8.37 -3.77 -0.81
C LEU A 61 -8.63 -2.93 0.43
N THR A 62 -9.77 -2.21 0.45
CA THR A 62 -10.19 -1.39 1.58
C THR A 62 -10.48 -2.27 2.81
N ASP A 63 -11.25 -3.34 2.64
CA ASP A 63 -11.60 -4.26 3.71
C ASP A 63 -10.36 -4.93 4.33
N ARG A 64 -9.40 -5.34 3.48
CA ARG A 64 -8.13 -5.92 3.96
C ARG A 64 -7.29 -4.92 4.72
N TYR A 65 -7.24 -3.67 4.26
CA TYR A 65 -6.53 -2.60 4.95
C TYR A 65 -7.14 -2.34 6.32
N ASP A 66 -8.46 -2.15 6.39
CA ASP A 66 -9.17 -1.88 7.64
C ASP A 66 -9.07 -3.05 8.62
N TYR A 67 -9.18 -4.27 8.12
CA TYR A 67 -8.95 -5.48 8.91
C TYR A 67 -7.52 -5.50 9.49
N GLY A 68 -6.50 -5.24 8.65
CA GLY A 68 -5.10 -5.21 9.06
C GLY A 68 -4.82 -4.14 10.12
N VAL A 69 -5.36 -2.94 9.95
CA VAL A 69 -5.25 -1.85 10.94
C VAL A 69 -5.89 -2.24 12.26
N ARG A 70 -7.09 -2.85 12.21
CA ARG A 70 -7.80 -3.27 13.43
C ARG A 70 -7.04 -4.37 14.17
N VAL A 71 -6.63 -5.42 13.47
CA VAL A 71 -5.88 -6.54 14.07
C VAL A 71 -4.54 -6.06 14.61
N GLY A 72 -3.76 -5.29 13.84
CA GLY A 72 -2.48 -4.76 14.30
C GLY A 72 -2.60 -3.86 15.52
N ARG A 73 -3.70 -3.09 15.64
CA ARG A 73 -3.98 -2.31 16.86
C ARG A 73 -4.35 -3.20 18.05
N GLU A 74 -5.17 -4.22 17.85
CA GLU A 74 -5.55 -5.17 18.89
C GLU A 74 -4.31 -5.93 19.41
N GLU A 75 -3.47 -6.44 18.50
CA GLU A 75 -2.22 -7.12 18.81
C GLU A 75 -1.22 -6.19 19.53
N GLY A 76 -0.99 -4.97 19.02
CA GLY A 76 -0.08 -4.02 19.65
C GLY A 76 -0.54 -3.55 21.04
N LEU A 77 -1.85 -3.43 21.27
CA LEU A 77 -2.38 -3.16 22.61
C LEU A 77 -2.19 -4.35 23.56
N ALA A 78 -2.40 -5.57 23.08
CA ALA A 78 -2.23 -6.78 23.88
C ALA A 78 -0.74 -7.01 24.24
N GLU A 79 0.15 -6.86 23.28
CA GLU A 79 1.60 -6.93 23.48
C GLU A 79 2.08 -5.85 24.45
N GLY A 80 1.69 -4.59 24.22
CA GLY A 80 2.04 -3.48 25.12
C GLY A 80 1.54 -3.69 26.55
N ALA A 81 0.32 -4.20 26.74
CA ALA A 81 -0.21 -4.51 28.07
C ALA A 81 0.57 -5.65 28.74
N SER A 82 0.94 -6.69 27.99
CA SER A 82 1.74 -7.81 28.49
C SER A 82 3.12 -7.33 28.96
N ARG A 83 3.83 -6.56 28.12
CA ARG A 83 5.14 -6.00 28.43
C ARG A 83 5.09 -5.05 29.62
N MET A 84 4.05 -4.22 29.71
CA MET A 84 3.83 -3.34 30.87
C MET A 84 3.64 -4.12 32.18
N SER A 85 2.85 -5.19 32.13
CA SER A 85 2.62 -6.06 33.29
C SER A 85 3.92 -6.73 33.73
N ALA A 86 4.71 -7.23 32.79
CA ALA A 86 6.01 -7.84 33.07
C ALA A 86 6.98 -6.84 33.71
N LEU A 87 7.00 -5.59 33.21
CA LEU A 87 7.84 -4.51 33.75
C LEU A 87 7.45 -4.19 35.18
N PHE A 88 6.16 -4.01 35.45
CA PHE A 88 5.67 -3.78 36.80
C PHE A 88 6.12 -4.89 37.77
N THR A 89 5.95 -6.16 37.39
CA THR A 89 6.40 -7.30 38.20
C THR A 89 7.91 -7.29 38.43
N ALA A 90 8.71 -7.06 37.38
CA ALA A 90 10.16 -7.03 37.49
C ALA A 90 10.68 -5.90 38.40
N MET A 91 10.03 -4.73 38.36
CA MET A 91 10.36 -3.61 39.24
C MET A 91 9.98 -3.91 40.70
N VAL A 92 8.84 -4.57 40.94
CA VAL A 92 8.44 -5.02 42.28
C VAL A 92 9.43 -6.04 42.83
N ASP A 93 9.83 -7.02 42.03
CA ASP A 93 10.80 -8.07 42.41
C ASP A 93 12.19 -7.49 42.68
N ALA A 94 12.56 -6.42 41.98
CA ALA A 94 13.79 -5.65 42.21
C ALA A 94 13.72 -4.73 43.45
N GLY A 95 12.55 -4.62 44.10
CA GLY A 95 12.36 -3.79 45.30
C GLY A 95 12.28 -2.29 45.02
N VAL A 96 11.90 -1.89 43.80
CA VAL A 96 11.72 -0.48 43.44
C VAL A 96 10.55 0.11 44.23
N SER A 97 10.68 1.37 44.66
CA SER A 97 9.62 2.04 45.41
C SER A 97 8.37 2.25 44.55
N SER A 98 7.19 2.30 45.17
CA SER A 98 5.94 2.52 44.44
C SER A 98 5.92 3.85 43.68
N ASP A 99 6.53 4.90 44.23
CA ASP A 99 6.61 6.23 43.60
C ASP A 99 7.51 6.18 42.35
N ASP A 100 8.65 5.48 42.42
CA ASP A 100 9.55 5.30 41.28
C ASP A 100 8.97 4.40 40.20
N ILE A 101 8.16 3.39 40.58
CA ILE A 101 7.41 2.55 39.62
C ILE A 101 6.42 3.40 38.84
N VAL A 102 5.63 4.25 39.52
CA VAL A 102 4.67 5.13 38.83
C VAL A 102 5.39 6.08 37.88
N ALA A 103 6.48 6.72 38.33
CA ALA A 103 7.27 7.61 37.49
C ALA A 103 7.85 6.89 36.25
N ALA A 104 8.29 5.64 36.39
CA ALA A 104 8.81 4.83 35.29
C ALA A 104 7.71 4.45 34.28
N LEU A 105 6.52 4.05 34.74
CA LEU A 105 5.40 3.69 33.87
C LEU A 105 4.84 4.90 33.09
N GLU A 106 4.89 6.09 33.69
CA GLU A 106 4.53 7.35 33.05
C GLU A 106 5.61 7.88 32.10
N SER A 107 6.84 7.36 32.17
CA SER A 107 7.95 7.81 31.33
C SER A 107 7.71 7.56 29.84
N VAL A 108 8.27 8.42 28.99
CA VAL A 108 8.17 8.28 27.53
C VAL A 108 9.13 7.21 26.99
N ASP A 109 10.22 6.93 27.71
CA ASP A 109 11.27 6.01 27.30
C ASP A 109 11.10 4.62 27.91
N LYS A 110 10.03 3.94 27.51
CA LYS A 110 9.68 2.60 28.02
C LYS A 110 10.60 1.50 27.50
N GLU A 111 11.18 1.68 26.31
CA GLU A 111 12.07 0.67 25.70
C GLU A 111 13.35 0.49 26.52
N SER A 112 13.98 1.59 26.96
CA SER A 112 15.14 1.51 27.87
C SER A 112 14.81 0.75 29.16
N LEU A 113 13.59 0.91 29.68
CA LEU A 113 13.13 0.17 30.87
C LEU A 113 12.91 -1.31 30.55
N TYR A 114 12.29 -1.64 29.42
CA TYR A 114 12.12 -3.02 28.99
C TYR A 114 13.49 -3.72 28.82
N GLU A 115 14.46 -3.08 28.18
CA GLU A 115 15.83 -3.59 28.06
C GLU A 115 16.50 -3.78 29.44
N GLN A 116 16.38 -2.79 30.33
CA GLN A 116 16.95 -2.86 31.68
C GLN A 116 16.44 -4.07 32.48
N TYR A 117 15.16 -4.40 32.35
CA TYR A 117 14.53 -5.52 33.04
C TYR A 117 14.47 -6.80 32.21
N GLY A 118 15.09 -6.83 31.03
CA GLY A 118 15.18 -8.02 30.17
C GLY A 118 13.86 -8.46 29.55
N ILE A 119 12.96 -7.52 29.26
CA ILE A 119 11.65 -7.76 28.65
C ILE A 119 11.80 -7.56 27.13
N GLY A 120 11.74 -8.66 26.39
CA GLY A 120 11.77 -8.64 24.92
C GLY A 120 10.39 -8.45 24.30
N ASP A 121 10.41 -8.31 22.97
CA ASP A 121 9.25 -8.45 22.08
C ASP A 121 8.72 -9.91 22.07
#